data_AF-A0A5Q4ZC46-F1
#
_entry.id   AF-A0A5Q4ZC46-F1
#
_cell.length_a   1.000
_cell.length_b   1.000
_cell.length_c   1.000
_cell.angle_alpha   90.00
_cell.angle_beta   90.00
_cell.angle_gamma   90.00
#
_symmetry.space_group_name_H-M   'P 1'
#
loop_
_entity.id
_entity.type
_entity.pdbx_description
1 polymer ?
#
loop_
_entity_poly.entity_id
_entity_poly.type
_entity_poly.pdbx_seq_one_letter_code
_entity_poly.pdbx_strand_id
1 'polypeptide(L)'
;MITTQIDFSASLGVARDQGQRPTCLVFAGSDLNAAAKGVAHLSAEFLCYYAAKLAGDWRPGRGFQMDHVLGAVCAPGQPLETLYPYQQDSHDTPLTEPTGEFELYASPSARRQDMTAAEVVKHLTGGKPVGLIVQVCQALMAPKDGVIDFDPFVLPDQYHAVVGVGVGICPDTSEGHVLLRNSWGTSWGLAGHAWMPTALLDILLVEGFLI
;
A
#
# COMPACT_ATOMS: atom_id res chain seq x y z
N MET A 1 -23.68 -1.76 7.01
CA MET A 1 -23.03 -1.30 5.76
C MET A 1 -22.41 0.06 6.04
N ILE A 2 -21.17 0.31 5.63
CA ILE A 2 -20.48 1.58 5.88
C ILE A 2 -20.96 2.63 4.87
N THR A 3 -21.33 3.81 5.35
CA THR A 3 -21.64 4.97 4.50
C THR A 3 -20.36 5.72 4.18
N THR A 4 -19.97 5.68 2.90
CA THR A 4 -18.79 6.37 2.38
C THR A 4 -18.96 7.90 2.44
N GLN A 5 -17.93 8.59 2.96
CA GLN A 5 -17.84 10.05 2.98
C GLN A 5 -16.77 10.57 2.01
N ILE A 6 -15.63 9.86 1.93
CA ILE A 6 -14.50 10.17 1.05
C ILE A 6 -14.06 8.87 0.38
N ASP A 7 -13.77 8.93 -0.92
CA ASP A 7 -13.32 7.77 -1.69
C ASP A 7 -12.36 8.17 -2.83
N PHE A 8 -11.12 7.69 -2.74
CA PHE A 8 -10.08 7.83 -3.75
C PHE A 8 -9.79 6.52 -4.49
N SER A 9 -10.51 5.43 -4.22
CA SER A 9 -10.25 4.10 -4.80
C SER A 9 -10.12 4.14 -6.33
N ALA A 10 -11.02 4.85 -7.00
CA ALA A 10 -11.01 5.02 -8.45
C ALA A 10 -9.75 5.72 -8.98
N SER A 11 -9.16 6.65 -8.22
CA SER A 11 -7.94 7.38 -8.63
C SER A 11 -6.68 6.54 -8.57
N LEU A 12 -6.68 5.41 -7.86
CA LEU A 12 -5.56 4.47 -7.78
C LEU A 12 -5.68 3.33 -8.82
N GLY A 13 -6.73 3.34 -9.64
CA GLY A 13 -7.01 2.29 -10.61
C GLY A 13 -7.40 0.96 -9.96
N VAL A 14 -7.36 -0.13 -10.73
CA VAL A 14 -7.70 -1.48 -10.24
C VAL A 14 -6.71 -1.93 -9.16
N ALA A 15 -7.17 -2.60 -8.10
CA ALA A 15 -6.30 -3.18 -7.09
C ALA A 15 -5.38 -4.24 -7.72
N ARG A 16 -4.07 -4.11 -7.46
CA ARG A 16 -3.04 -5.00 -8.00
C ARG A 16 -2.83 -6.21 -7.10
N ASP A 17 -2.07 -7.19 -7.59
CA ASP A 17 -1.75 -8.42 -6.86
C ASP A 17 -0.23 -8.60 -6.79
N GLN A 18 0.31 -8.64 -5.57
CA GLN A 18 1.72 -8.91 -5.29
C GLN A 18 2.07 -10.40 -5.40
N GLY A 19 1.07 -11.28 -5.45
CA GLY A 19 1.25 -12.73 -5.42
C GLY A 19 2.01 -13.19 -4.17
N GLN A 20 2.93 -14.14 -4.37
CA GLN A 20 3.70 -14.75 -3.26
C GLN A 20 4.91 -13.94 -2.83
N ARG A 21 5.23 -12.85 -3.54
CA ARG A 21 6.38 -12.01 -3.24
C ARG A 21 6.04 -11.05 -2.09
N PRO A 22 6.94 -10.85 -1.11
CA PRO A 22 6.72 -9.92 0.00
C PRO A 22 6.94 -8.46 -0.42
N THR A 23 6.21 -7.98 -1.43
CA THR A 23 6.38 -6.66 -2.05
C THR A 23 5.28 -5.66 -1.69
N CYS A 24 4.48 -5.93 -0.65
CA CYS A 24 3.37 -5.07 -0.23
C CYS A 24 3.75 -3.58 -0.14
N LEU A 25 4.91 -3.29 0.47
CA LEU A 25 5.39 -1.91 0.62
C LEU A 25 5.74 -1.25 -0.71
N VAL A 26 6.31 -2.02 -1.63
CA VAL A 26 6.60 -1.57 -3.00
C VAL A 26 5.30 -1.27 -3.75
N PHE A 27 4.28 -2.11 -3.62
CA PHE A 27 2.97 -1.85 -4.23
C PHE A 27 2.28 -0.61 -3.66
N ALA A 28 2.22 -0.48 -2.34
CA ALA A 28 1.63 0.68 -1.68
C ALA A 28 2.36 1.98 -2.07
N GLY A 29 3.70 1.96 -2.08
CA GLY A 29 4.52 3.08 -2.53
C GLY A 29 4.27 3.44 -4.00
N SER A 30 4.26 2.43 -4.87
CA SER A 30 4.05 2.62 -6.29
C SER A 30 2.64 3.10 -6.65
N ASP A 31 1.60 2.62 -5.96
CA ASP A 31 0.22 3.03 -6.18
C ASP A 31 0.01 4.50 -5.78
N LEU A 32 0.56 4.89 -4.63
CA LEU A 32 0.55 6.28 -4.18
C LEU A 32 1.30 7.21 -5.12
N ASN A 33 2.47 6.78 -5.61
CA ASN A 33 3.26 7.57 -6.55
C ASN A 33 2.52 7.76 -7.89
N ALA A 34 1.91 6.70 -8.43
CA ALA A 34 1.09 6.78 -9.65
C ALA A 34 -0.09 7.75 -9.46
N ALA A 35 -0.81 7.66 -8.35
CA ALA A 35 -1.92 8.54 -8.02
C ALA A 35 -1.47 10.00 -7.87
N ALA A 36 -0.34 10.25 -7.21
CA ALA A 36 0.22 11.60 -7.05
C ALA A 36 0.61 12.25 -8.39
N LYS A 37 0.95 11.44 -9.41
CA LYS A 37 1.23 11.94 -10.77
C LYS A 37 0.02 11.97 -11.69
N GLY A 38 -1.10 11.35 -11.29
CA GLY A 38 -2.28 11.22 -12.13
C GLY A 38 -2.02 10.37 -13.38
N VAL A 39 -1.18 9.34 -13.26
CA VAL A 39 -0.81 8.42 -14.36
C VAL A 39 -1.29 6.99 -14.08
N ALA A 40 -1.20 6.13 -15.09
CA ALA A 40 -1.45 4.70 -14.92
C ALA A 40 -0.45 4.06 -13.94
N HIS A 41 -0.65 2.78 -13.60
CA HIS A 41 0.25 2.09 -12.66
C HIS A 41 1.72 2.22 -13.07
N LEU A 42 2.55 2.48 -12.06
CA LEU A 42 3.99 2.53 -12.18
C LEU A 42 4.59 1.15 -11.85
N SER A 43 5.75 0.86 -12.43
CA SER A 43 6.42 -0.44 -12.34
C SER A 43 6.83 -0.77 -10.90
N ALA A 44 6.12 -1.72 -10.30
CA ALA A 44 6.51 -2.29 -9.02
C ALA A 44 7.85 -3.04 -9.11
N GLU A 45 8.14 -3.71 -10.24
CA GLU A 45 9.39 -4.44 -10.45
C GLU A 45 10.61 -3.51 -10.47
N PHE A 46 10.48 -2.37 -11.15
CA PHE A 46 11.54 -1.38 -11.23
C PHE A 46 11.82 -0.80 -9.84
N LEU A 47 10.76 -0.52 -9.07
CA LEU A 47 10.90 -0.05 -7.70
C LEU A 47 11.56 -1.10 -6.79
N CYS A 48 11.20 -2.38 -6.94
CA CYS A 48 11.87 -3.48 -6.25
C CYS A 48 13.38 -3.44 -6.48
N TYR A 49 13.83 -3.34 -7.74
CA TYR A 49 15.25 -3.31 -8.07
C TYR A 49 15.99 -2.17 -7.37
N TYR A 50 15.48 -0.93 -7.48
CA TYR A 50 16.17 0.22 -6.88
C TYR A 50 16.10 0.22 -5.35
N ALA A 51 15.01 -0.24 -4.76
CA ALA A 51 14.93 -0.41 -3.30
C ALA A 51 15.90 -1.50 -2.80
N ALA A 52 16.02 -2.61 -3.53
CA ALA A 52 17.00 -3.67 -3.22
C ALA A 52 18.45 -3.19 -3.38
N LYS A 53 18.72 -2.39 -4.41
CA LYS A 53 20.02 -1.76 -4.64
C LYS A 53 20.40 -0.80 -3.51
N LEU A 54 19.45 -0.01 -3.00
CA LEU A 54 19.65 0.86 -1.85
C LEU A 54 19.91 0.07 -0.56
N ALA A 55 19.23 -1.06 -0.38
CA ALA A 55 19.48 -1.95 0.76
C ALA A 55 20.90 -2.56 0.73
N GLY A 56 21.42 -2.87 -0.47
CA GLY A 56 22.75 -3.43 -0.68
C GLY A 56 22.93 -4.90 -0.28
N ASP A 57 22.01 -5.46 0.52
CA ASP A 57 22.04 -6.85 1.01
C ASP A 57 20.74 -7.63 0.75
N TRP A 58 19.80 -7.06 -0.01
CA TRP A 58 18.50 -7.68 -0.28
C TRP A 58 18.64 -9.01 -1.02
N ARG A 59 17.75 -9.96 -0.74
CA ARG A 59 17.70 -11.30 -1.36
C ARG A 59 16.25 -11.69 -1.65
N PRO A 60 16.01 -12.57 -2.66
CA PRO A 60 14.68 -13.13 -2.92
C PRO A 60 14.03 -13.71 -1.66
N GLY A 61 12.71 -13.59 -1.57
CA GLY A 61 11.94 -13.96 -0.39
C GLY A 61 11.99 -12.98 0.79
N ARG A 62 12.83 -11.93 0.77
CA ARG A 62 12.78 -10.86 1.79
C ARG A 62 11.86 -9.72 1.40
N GLY A 63 11.12 -9.21 2.37
CA GLY A 63 10.40 -7.95 2.24
C GLY A 63 11.33 -6.74 2.12
N PHE A 64 10.74 -5.58 1.90
CA PHE A 64 11.45 -4.31 1.75
C PHE A 64 11.32 -3.44 3.00
N GLN A 65 12.34 -2.63 3.27
CA GLN A 65 12.32 -1.62 4.33
C GLN A 65 11.84 -0.28 3.78
N MET A 66 11.07 0.44 4.59
CA MET A 66 10.44 1.73 4.23
C MET A 66 11.43 2.72 3.63
N ASP A 67 12.57 2.94 4.29
CA ASP A 67 13.53 3.96 3.87
C ASP A 67 14.11 3.67 2.47
N HIS A 68 14.30 2.39 2.12
CA HIS A 68 14.78 2.01 0.79
C HIS A 68 13.70 2.16 -0.28
N VAL A 69 12.44 1.82 0.03
CA VAL A 69 11.32 2.00 -0.92
C VAL A 69 11.08 3.48 -1.17
N LEU A 70 10.99 4.29 -0.12
CA LEU A 70 10.81 5.75 -0.25
C LEU A 70 12.01 6.40 -0.92
N GLY A 71 13.24 5.95 -0.61
CA GLY A 71 14.45 6.37 -1.31
C GLY A 71 14.35 6.14 -2.82
N ALA A 72 13.89 4.96 -3.24
CA ALA A 72 13.71 4.61 -4.65
C ALA A 72 12.55 5.38 -5.31
N VAL A 73 11.47 5.69 -4.58
CA VAL A 73 10.38 6.58 -5.05
C VAL A 73 10.89 8.01 -5.25
N CYS A 74 11.72 8.51 -4.33
CA CYS A 74 12.33 9.84 -4.41
C CYS A 74 13.31 9.94 -5.57
N ALA A 75 14.17 8.93 -5.73
CA ALA A 75 15.13 8.83 -6.81
C ALA A 75 15.53 7.36 -7.06
N PRO A 76 15.38 6.84 -8.29
CA PRO A 76 15.08 7.61 -9.50
C PRO A 76 13.58 7.75 -9.79
N GLY A 77 12.69 7.18 -8.98
CA GLY A 77 11.27 7.02 -9.29
C GLY A 77 11.01 5.71 -10.04
N GLN A 78 9.97 5.70 -10.87
CA GLN A 78 9.53 4.49 -11.59
C GLN A 78 9.02 4.83 -13.00
N PRO A 79 9.19 3.94 -13.99
CA PRO A 79 8.46 4.02 -15.24
C PRO A 79 7.02 3.53 -15.08
N LEU A 80 6.22 3.65 -16.14
CA LEU A 80 4.94 2.94 -16.26
C LEU A 80 5.15 1.43 -16.15
N GLU A 81 4.20 0.74 -15.52
CA GLU A 81 4.16 -0.71 -15.33
C GLU A 81 4.29 -1.47 -16.66
N THR A 82 3.70 -0.94 -17.73
CA THR A 82 3.75 -1.55 -19.07
C THR A 82 5.16 -1.59 -19.69
N LEU A 83 6.09 -0.74 -19.22
CA LEU A 83 7.46 -0.67 -19.73
C LEU A 83 8.40 -1.63 -19.01
N TYR A 84 8.10 -1.97 -17.75
CA TYR A 84 8.86 -2.92 -16.96
C TYR A 84 7.91 -3.73 -16.05
N PRO A 85 7.25 -4.77 -16.59
CA PRO A 85 6.16 -5.45 -15.88
C PRO A 85 6.60 -6.25 -14.66
N TYR A 86 5.74 -6.26 -13.65
CA TYR A 86 5.87 -7.05 -12.45
C TYR A 86 5.93 -8.55 -12.71
N GLN A 87 6.92 -9.21 -12.11
CA GLN A 87 7.14 -10.64 -12.23
C GLN A 87 6.52 -11.38 -11.04
N GLN A 88 5.19 -11.50 -11.02
CA GLN A 88 4.43 -12.01 -9.86
C GLN A 88 4.88 -13.39 -9.38
N ASP A 89 5.19 -14.30 -10.29
CA ASP A 89 5.53 -15.70 -9.95
C ASP A 89 7.02 -15.93 -9.66
N SER A 90 7.86 -14.92 -9.90
CA SER A 90 9.32 -15.00 -9.83
C SER A 90 9.86 -14.71 -8.42
N HIS A 91 9.31 -15.38 -7.41
CA HIS A 91 9.57 -15.09 -6.00
C HIS A 91 10.96 -15.51 -5.49
N ASP A 92 11.54 -16.55 -6.10
CA ASP A 92 12.84 -17.10 -5.73
C ASP A 92 14.01 -16.56 -6.57
N THR A 93 13.73 -15.78 -7.61
CA THR A 93 14.76 -15.28 -8.53
C THR A 93 15.30 -13.91 -8.09
N PRO A 94 16.61 -13.64 -8.26
CA PRO A 94 17.16 -12.30 -8.10
C PRO A 94 16.44 -11.28 -8.99
N LEU A 95 16.39 -10.04 -8.52
CA LEU A 95 15.88 -8.92 -9.31
C LEU A 95 16.82 -8.67 -10.49
N THR A 96 16.23 -8.45 -11.66
CA THR A 96 16.97 -8.11 -12.88
C THR A 96 17.17 -6.61 -12.94
N GLU A 97 18.38 -6.17 -13.29
CA GLU A 97 18.67 -4.76 -13.53
C GLU A 97 17.83 -4.25 -14.73
N PRO A 98 17.04 -3.18 -14.55
CA PRO A 98 16.36 -2.54 -15.66
C PRO A 98 17.37 -2.03 -16.67
N THR A 99 17.21 -2.44 -17.93
CA THR A 99 18.04 -1.98 -19.05
C THR A 99 17.19 -1.16 -20.01
N GLY A 100 17.76 -0.08 -20.55
CA GLY A 100 17.09 0.84 -21.46
C GLY A 100 16.85 2.23 -20.87
N GLU A 101 16.22 3.09 -21.68
CA GLU A 101 15.83 4.44 -21.28
C GLU A 101 14.35 4.48 -20.94
N PHE A 102 14.02 5.12 -19.81
CA PHE A 102 12.68 5.19 -19.27
C PHE A 102 12.34 6.64 -18.91
N GLU A 103 11.09 7.05 -19.15
CA GLU A 103 10.53 8.22 -18.46
C GLU A 103 10.23 7.81 -17.01
N LEU A 104 10.79 8.54 -16.05
CA LEU A 104 10.71 8.19 -14.63
C LEU A 104 9.88 9.20 -13.86
N TYR A 105 8.89 8.66 -13.13
CA TYR A 105 8.00 9.40 -12.25
C TYR A 105 8.52 9.32 -10.82
N ALA A 106 9.25 10.35 -10.41
CA ALA A 106 9.81 10.47 -9.06
C ALA A 106 8.97 11.39 -8.16
N SER A 107 8.94 11.13 -6.86
CA SER A 107 8.29 11.98 -5.86
C SER A 107 9.28 12.35 -4.75
N PRO A 108 10.05 13.44 -4.90
CA PRO A 108 11.10 13.84 -3.94
C PRO A 108 10.60 14.18 -2.54
N SER A 109 9.29 14.39 -2.37
CA SER A 109 8.62 14.64 -1.09
C SER A 109 8.28 13.36 -0.32
N ALA A 110 8.49 12.18 -0.92
CA ALA A 110 8.12 10.92 -0.30
C ALA A 110 8.90 10.71 0.99
N ARG A 111 8.18 10.41 2.07
CA ARG A 111 8.76 10.33 3.41
C ARG A 111 7.92 9.50 4.35
N ARG A 112 8.59 8.95 5.35
CA ARG A 112 7.97 8.41 6.56
C ARG A 112 7.21 9.52 7.28
N GLN A 113 6.10 9.14 7.89
CA GLN A 113 5.27 10.04 8.67
C GLN A 113 4.69 9.22 9.83
N ASP A 114 4.96 9.64 11.06
CA ASP A 114 4.25 9.09 12.20
C ASP A 114 2.77 9.43 12.06
N MET A 115 1.91 8.41 12.22
CA MET A 115 0.47 8.53 12.03
C MET A 115 -0.28 7.79 13.14
N THR A 116 -1.29 8.45 13.65
CA THR A 116 -2.46 7.89 14.35
C THR A 116 -3.62 7.72 13.36
N ALA A 117 -4.66 6.96 13.70
CA ALA A 117 -5.86 6.88 12.86
C ALA A 117 -6.51 8.26 12.65
N ALA A 118 -6.43 9.16 13.63
CA ALA A 118 -6.89 10.54 13.49
C ALA A 118 -6.09 11.32 12.43
N GLU A 119 -4.77 11.12 12.35
CA GLU A 119 -3.93 11.73 11.31
C GLU A 119 -4.20 11.13 9.93
N VAL A 120 -4.46 9.82 9.86
CA VAL A 120 -4.91 9.15 8.62
C VAL A 120 -6.19 9.80 8.11
N VAL A 121 -7.22 9.92 8.96
CA VAL A 121 -8.49 10.56 8.59
C VAL A 121 -8.28 12.02 8.18
N LYS A 122 -7.40 12.75 8.87
CA LYS A 122 -7.05 14.14 8.53
C LYS A 122 -6.42 14.24 7.14
N HIS A 123 -5.49 13.36 6.79
CA HIS A 123 -4.86 13.35 5.47
C HIS A 123 -5.87 13.02 4.36
N LEU A 124 -6.73 12.02 4.59
CA LEU A 124 -7.77 11.64 3.63
C LEU A 124 -8.78 12.76 3.41
N THR A 125 -9.23 13.41 4.49
CA THR A 125 -10.11 14.59 4.42
C THR A 125 -9.43 15.77 3.73
N GLY A 126 -8.09 15.85 3.81
CA GLY A 126 -7.27 16.81 3.08
C GLY A 126 -7.00 16.44 1.61
N GLY A 127 -7.64 15.41 1.06
CA GLY A 127 -7.48 15.04 -0.35
C GLY A 127 -6.28 14.14 -0.64
N LYS A 128 -5.68 13.51 0.38
CA LYS A 128 -4.43 12.75 0.22
C LYS A 128 -4.58 11.32 0.70
N PRO A 129 -4.54 10.32 -0.20
CA PRO A 129 -4.30 8.93 0.16
C PRO A 129 -2.99 8.79 0.92
N VAL A 130 -2.92 7.80 1.82
CA VAL A 130 -1.77 7.60 2.72
C VAL A 130 -1.30 6.16 2.73
N GLY A 131 0.00 5.96 2.85
CA GLY A 131 0.59 4.64 2.98
C GLY A 131 0.65 4.23 4.45
N LEU A 132 0.28 2.99 4.76
CA LEU A 132 0.16 2.49 6.13
C LEU A 132 0.87 1.14 6.23
N ILE A 133 1.64 0.95 7.29
CA ILE A 133 2.09 -0.36 7.75
C ILE A 133 1.22 -0.77 8.92
N VAL A 134 0.51 -1.88 8.77
CA VAL A 134 -0.33 -2.45 9.82
C VAL A 134 0.20 -3.81 10.24
N GLN A 135 0.05 -4.14 11.52
CA GLN A 135 0.23 -5.49 11.98
C GLN A 135 -0.92 -6.38 11.48
N VAL A 136 -0.59 -7.58 11.03
CA VAL A 136 -1.58 -8.51 10.45
C VAL A 136 -2.39 -9.17 11.56
N CYS A 137 -3.71 -9.19 11.40
CA CYS A 137 -4.63 -10.02 12.18
C CYS A 137 -5.38 -11.01 11.26
N GLN A 138 -6.05 -12.01 11.84
CA GLN A 138 -6.82 -12.99 11.08
C GLN A 138 -7.95 -12.33 10.26
N ALA A 139 -8.63 -11.32 10.81
CA ALA A 139 -9.69 -10.60 10.10
C ALA A 139 -9.20 -9.84 8.86
N LEU A 140 -7.92 -9.41 8.82
CA LEU A 140 -7.32 -8.79 7.64
C LEU A 140 -7.21 -9.78 6.47
N MET A 141 -7.02 -11.06 6.76
CA MET A 141 -6.85 -12.12 5.74
C MET A 141 -8.12 -12.36 4.95
N ALA A 142 -9.30 -12.18 5.57
CA ALA A 142 -10.59 -12.42 4.95
C ALA A 142 -11.65 -11.44 5.47
N PRO A 143 -11.69 -10.19 4.93
CA PRO A 143 -12.71 -9.22 5.30
C PRO A 143 -14.11 -9.77 5.04
N LYS A 144 -15.01 -9.59 6.00
CA LYS A 144 -16.40 -10.05 5.90
C LYS A 144 -17.27 -8.93 5.37
N ASP A 145 -17.97 -9.18 4.26
CA ASP A 145 -18.81 -8.18 3.60
C ASP A 145 -18.08 -6.84 3.35
N GLY A 146 -16.77 -6.91 3.12
CA GLY A 146 -15.92 -5.74 2.90
C GLY A 146 -15.47 -4.99 4.13
N VAL A 147 -15.63 -5.57 5.32
CA VAL A 147 -15.22 -4.98 6.60
C VAL A 147 -14.20 -5.89 7.28
N ILE A 148 -13.14 -5.29 7.82
CA ILE A 148 -12.17 -5.94 8.69
C ILE A 148 -12.68 -5.74 10.12
N ASP A 149 -13.34 -6.76 10.65
CA ASP A 149 -13.86 -6.75 12.01
C ASP A 149 -12.72 -6.71 13.04
N PHE A 150 -13.04 -6.25 14.26
CA PHE A 150 -12.12 -6.39 15.38
C PHE A 150 -11.72 -7.84 15.58
N ASP A 151 -10.43 -8.06 15.77
CA ASP A 151 -9.86 -9.38 15.93
C ASP A 151 -8.86 -9.39 17.10
N PRO A 152 -9.11 -10.20 18.15
CA PRO A 152 -8.17 -10.32 19.25
C PRO A 152 -6.88 -11.06 18.86
N PHE A 153 -6.84 -11.74 17.71
CA PHE A 153 -5.70 -12.53 17.26
C PHE A 153 -4.83 -11.74 16.27
N VAL A 154 -3.98 -10.89 16.85
CA VAL A 154 -2.90 -10.23 16.10
C VAL A 154 -1.73 -11.20 15.94
N LEU A 155 -1.24 -11.36 14.71
CA LEU A 155 -0.11 -12.23 14.40
C LEU A 155 1.20 -11.53 14.83
N PRO A 156 2.00 -12.15 15.72
CA PRO A 156 3.28 -11.58 16.13
C PRO A 156 4.23 -11.39 14.96
N ASP A 157 4.91 -10.25 14.90
CA ASP A 157 5.97 -9.92 13.92
C ASP A 157 5.57 -10.06 12.44
N GLN A 158 4.27 -10.03 12.14
CA GLN A 158 3.75 -10.01 10.77
C GLN A 158 3.18 -8.64 10.47
N TYR A 159 3.79 -7.97 9.48
CA TYR A 159 3.42 -6.62 9.07
C TYR A 159 3.06 -6.59 7.59
N HIS A 160 2.14 -5.71 7.24
CA HIS A 160 1.67 -5.58 5.87
C HIS A 160 1.44 -4.12 5.50
N ALA A 161 1.82 -3.76 4.28
CA ALA A 161 1.62 -2.41 3.77
C ALA A 161 0.33 -2.33 2.95
N VAL A 162 -0.49 -1.33 3.24
CA VAL A 162 -1.75 -1.01 2.56
C VAL A 162 -1.83 0.49 2.31
N VAL A 163 -2.83 0.92 1.53
CA VAL A 163 -3.08 2.34 1.28
C VAL A 163 -4.44 2.74 1.85
N GLY A 164 -4.47 3.76 2.71
CA GLY A 164 -5.72 4.43 3.09
C GLY A 164 -6.21 5.27 1.92
N VAL A 165 -7.45 5.01 1.46
CA VAL A 165 -8.04 5.66 0.28
C VAL A 165 -9.42 6.24 0.52
N GLY A 166 -9.98 6.15 1.73
CA GLY A 166 -11.31 6.68 1.97
C GLY A 166 -11.69 6.72 3.43
N VAL A 167 -12.75 7.46 3.73
CA VAL A 167 -13.33 7.60 5.07
C VAL A 167 -14.81 7.31 4.98
N GLY A 168 -15.32 6.59 5.97
CA GLY A 168 -16.73 6.24 6.07
C GLY A 168 -17.17 6.15 7.52
N ILE A 169 -18.48 6.01 7.71
CA ILE A 169 -19.09 5.89 9.02
C ILE A 169 -20.10 4.73 9.04
N CYS A 170 -20.12 3.96 10.13
CA CYS A 170 -21.19 2.99 10.37
C CYS A 170 -22.44 3.74 10.84
N PRO A 171 -23.57 3.72 10.10
CA PRO A 171 -24.76 4.50 10.46
C PRO A 171 -25.36 4.13 11.83
N ASP A 172 -25.27 2.85 12.19
CA ASP A 172 -25.92 2.32 13.39
C ASP A 172 -25.14 2.65 14.67
N THR A 173 -23.81 2.69 14.59
CA THR A 173 -22.92 2.93 15.75
C THR A 173 -22.23 4.29 15.73
N SER A 174 -22.31 5.02 14.62
CA SER A 174 -21.52 6.24 14.35
C SER A 174 -20.00 6.02 14.38
N GLU A 175 -19.53 4.78 14.29
CA GLU A 175 -18.11 4.45 14.29
C GLU A 175 -17.43 4.82 12.97
N GLY A 176 -16.29 5.52 13.05
CA GLY A 176 -15.48 5.90 11.91
C GLY A 176 -14.70 4.72 11.32
N HIS A 177 -14.56 4.70 10.00
CA HIS A 177 -13.85 3.68 9.26
C HIS A 177 -12.94 4.30 8.20
N VAL A 178 -11.81 3.64 7.95
CA VAL A 178 -10.90 3.96 6.83
C VAL A 178 -11.04 2.87 5.76
N LEU A 179 -11.22 3.26 4.50
CA LEU A 179 -11.16 2.33 3.38
C LEU A 179 -9.70 2.05 3.06
N LEU A 180 -9.30 0.80 3.19
CA LEU A 180 -7.98 0.32 2.84
C LEU A 180 -8.00 -0.31 1.46
N ARG A 181 -7.02 0.05 0.63
CA ARG A 181 -6.66 -0.65 -0.60
C ARG A 181 -5.51 -1.60 -0.30
N ASN A 182 -5.66 -2.85 -0.73
CA ASN A 182 -4.66 -3.89 -0.57
C ASN A 182 -4.01 -4.24 -1.92
N SER A 183 -2.96 -5.07 -1.86
CA SER A 183 -2.22 -5.58 -3.01
C SER A 183 -2.34 -7.11 -3.14
N TRP A 184 -3.50 -7.68 -2.78
CA TRP A 184 -3.82 -9.11 -2.88
C TRP A 184 -4.88 -9.39 -3.96
N GLY A 185 -4.90 -8.56 -5.00
CA GLY A 185 -5.83 -8.69 -6.11
C GLY A 185 -7.27 -8.26 -5.78
N THR A 186 -8.11 -8.28 -6.81
CA THR A 186 -9.49 -7.79 -6.74
C THR A 186 -10.44 -8.74 -6.01
N SER A 187 -10.05 -10.00 -5.81
CA SER A 187 -10.85 -10.97 -5.05
C SER A 187 -10.80 -10.76 -3.54
N TRP A 188 -9.83 -9.98 -3.04
CA TRP A 188 -9.75 -9.65 -1.62
C TRP A 188 -10.76 -8.54 -1.27
N GLY A 189 -11.62 -8.79 -0.27
CA GLY A 189 -12.63 -7.83 0.17
C GLY A 189 -13.58 -7.39 -0.96
N LEU A 190 -13.78 -6.07 -1.07
CA LEU A 190 -14.56 -5.40 -2.12
C LEU A 190 -13.63 -4.91 -3.22
N ALA A 191 -13.42 -5.71 -4.27
CA ALA A 191 -12.57 -5.34 -5.40
C ALA A 191 -11.15 -4.91 -4.97
N GLY A 192 -10.55 -5.60 -4.00
CA GLY A 192 -9.23 -5.30 -3.44
C GLY A 192 -9.23 -4.24 -2.32
N HIS A 193 -10.40 -3.92 -1.78
CA HIS A 193 -10.56 -2.92 -0.71
C HIS A 193 -11.36 -3.47 0.48
N ALA A 194 -11.12 -2.94 1.68
CA ALA A 194 -11.95 -3.23 2.84
C ALA A 194 -11.96 -2.07 3.83
N TRP A 195 -13.08 -1.89 4.53
CA TRP A 195 -13.22 -0.92 5.60
C TRP A 195 -12.61 -1.45 6.88
N MET A 196 -11.76 -0.66 7.53
CA MET A 196 -11.22 -0.93 8.85
C MET A 196 -11.76 0.12 9.84
N PRO A 197 -12.35 -0.29 10.97
CA PRO A 197 -12.70 0.64 12.05
C PRO A 197 -11.49 1.45 12.50
N THR A 198 -11.65 2.76 12.75
CA THR A 198 -10.51 3.60 13.17
C THR A 198 -9.91 3.15 14.49
N ALA A 199 -10.73 2.61 15.40
CA ALA A 199 -10.24 2.05 16.66
C ALA A 199 -9.34 0.81 16.45
N LEU A 200 -9.67 -0.04 15.48
CA LEU A 200 -8.81 -1.16 15.11
C LEU A 200 -7.53 -0.68 14.41
N LEU A 201 -7.64 0.33 13.55
CA LEU A 201 -6.48 0.94 12.91
C LEU A 201 -5.51 1.52 13.94
N ASP A 202 -5.99 2.21 14.98
CA ASP A 202 -5.12 2.73 16.05
C ASP A 202 -4.36 1.62 16.80
N ILE A 203 -4.92 0.41 16.89
CA ILE A 203 -4.27 -0.73 17.53
C ILE A 203 -3.21 -1.35 16.61
N LEU A 204 -3.51 -1.47 15.32
CA LEU A 204 -2.68 -2.22 14.37
C LEU A 204 -1.67 -1.34 13.62
N LEU A 205 -1.87 -0.02 13.57
CA LEU A 205 -1.00 0.90 12.83
C LEU A 205 0.38 0.96 13.50
N VAL A 206 1.40 0.61 12.71
CA VAL A 206 2.80 0.62 13.14
C VAL A 206 3.50 1.87 12.63
N GLU A 207 3.34 2.16 11.33
CA GLU A 207 4.01 3.28 10.66
C GLU A 207 3.13 3.84 9.53
N GLY A 208 3.32 5.12 9.21
CA GLY A 208 2.73 5.77 8.06
C GLY A 208 3.78 6.33 7.11
N PHE A 209 3.37 6.59 5.87
CA PHE A 209 4.19 7.30 4.89
C PHE A 209 3.33 8.07 3.90
N LEU A 210 3.94 9.10 3.31
CA LEU A 210 3.34 9.98 2.33
C LEU A 210 4.22 10.04 1.10
N ILE A 211 3.62 10.27 -0.06
CA ILE A 211 4.29 10.50 -1.34
C ILE A 211 3.89 11.86 -1.89
#